data_AF-A0A2F0ASW7-F1
#
_entry.id   AF-A0A2F0ASW7-F1
#
_cell.length_a   1.000
_cell.length_b   1.000
_cell.length_c   1.000
_cell.angle_alpha   90.00
_cell.angle_beta   90.00
_cell.angle_gamma   90.00
#
_symmetry.space_group_name_H-M   'P 1'
#
loop_
_entity.id
_entity.type
_entity.pdbx_description
1 polymer ?
#
loop_
_entity_poly.entity_id
_entity_poly.type
_entity_poly.pdbx_seq_one_letter_code
_entity_poly.pdbx_strand_id
1 'polypeptide(L)'
;MYTAKCDSCGDLTARLHALIDLDPDLDICGLEAELSSRALDPSSGWVPAHCPACGAPSPKPVSAIFARYLPEVGLDLQIHLIRGGNRITDIDYSVMNIAGEVRTFDKATDSIDFADKLGIPLSLRAMWGCLIARHMYEPDIALYPIQPGYYLGIRPFAETETVLARMAEPFYNWMEQQHAEGLCDVIAYFRDREDEELDIPYAESYHTWLAGYASDIERALVDPFIVADSNAFVAVIDQLASLYGLTAKRDSGDDTLFIHLGVDGLQVRINIGPLLFRTLHEGLTFQGGIKQHFMDEIRAVAASAELLKLLKQSFPDYVFNILNGQYLQILDPSGQELTLIDAIRAGTSYDPRELDEFHALCDELIPGAKPRALTLGRPLAGHLAPVIPRKIA
;
A
#
# COMPACT_ATOMS: atom_id res chain seq x y z
N MET A 1 2.25 10.17 -18.61
CA MET A 1 2.92 10.33 -19.92
C MET A 1 2.11 11.27 -20.79
N TYR A 2 2.75 12.07 -21.63
CA TYR A 2 2.06 13.04 -22.48
C TYR A 2 2.62 13.01 -23.89
N THR A 3 1.78 13.21 -24.91
CA THR A 3 2.17 13.24 -26.32
C THR A 3 1.88 14.60 -26.95
N ALA A 4 2.88 15.19 -27.59
CA ALA A 4 2.76 16.42 -28.37
C ALA A 4 3.16 16.19 -29.83
N LYS A 5 2.48 16.85 -30.76
CA LYS A 5 2.79 16.84 -32.20
C LYS A 5 3.37 18.18 -32.63
N CYS A 6 4.51 18.16 -33.33
CA CYS A 6 5.05 19.36 -33.94
C CYS A 6 4.29 19.72 -35.22
N ASP A 7 3.79 20.95 -35.33
CA ASP A 7 3.14 21.41 -36.56
C ASP A 7 4.12 21.59 -37.73
N SER A 8 5.40 21.83 -37.45
CA SER A 8 6.40 22.10 -38.48
C SER A 8 6.94 20.83 -39.14
N CYS A 9 7.31 19.81 -38.36
CA CYS A 9 7.88 18.56 -38.88
C CYS A 9 6.96 17.34 -38.73
N GLY A 10 5.84 17.45 -38.02
CA GLY A 10 4.90 16.35 -37.78
C GLY A 10 5.35 15.35 -36.70
N ASP A 11 6.53 15.52 -36.10
CA ASP A 11 7.09 14.61 -35.11
C ASP A 11 6.22 14.52 -33.85
N LEU A 12 6.14 13.31 -33.28
CA LEU A 12 5.41 12.99 -32.05
C LEU A 12 6.40 12.81 -30.91
N THR A 13 6.36 13.73 -29.95
CA THR A 13 7.19 13.65 -28.76
C THR A 13 6.36 13.12 -27.60
N ALA A 14 6.83 12.06 -26.95
CA ALA A 14 6.31 11.59 -25.68
C ALA A 14 7.20 12.05 -24.53
N ARG A 15 6.61 12.58 -23.45
CA ARG A 15 7.32 12.91 -22.21
C ARG A 15 6.69 12.16 -21.04
N LEU A 16 7.52 11.43 -20.30
CA LEU A 16 7.12 10.88 -19.02
C LEU A 16 7.16 12.00 -17.97
N HIS A 17 6.08 12.12 -17.21
CA HIS A 17 5.99 13.00 -16.07
C HIS A 17 5.37 12.19 -14.94
N ALA A 18 5.98 12.22 -13.76
CA ALA A 18 5.39 11.66 -12.56
C ALA A 18 4.36 12.65 -12.01
N LEU A 19 3.17 12.17 -11.68
CA LEU A 19 2.16 12.95 -10.96
C LEU A 19 2.21 12.50 -9.52
N ILE A 20 2.98 13.24 -8.71
CA ILE A 20 3.31 12.86 -7.33
C ILE A 20 2.27 13.43 -6.34
N ASP A 21 1.42 14.35 -6.82
CA ASP A 21 0.54 15.24 -6.05
C ASP A 21 -0.95 15.07 -6.41
N LEU A 22 -1.35 13.92 -6.91
CA LEU A 22 -2.78 13.60 -7.03
C LEU A 22 -3.30 13.20 -5.65
N ASP A 23 -4.44 13.76 -5.28
CA ASP A 23 -5.14 13.38 -4.06
C ASP A 23 -5.52 11.88 -4.15
N PRO A 24 -5.01 11.03 -3.23
CA PRO A 24 -5.28 9.59 -3.26
C PRO A 24 -6.74 9.24 -3.00
N ASP A 25 -7.52 10.19 -2.45
CA ASP A 25 -8.90 9.97 -2.02
C ASP A 25 -9.92 10.28 -3.10
N LEU A 26 -9.50 10.79 -4.26
CA LEU A 26 -10.39 11.09 -5.38
C LEU A 26 -11.15 9.84 -5.84
N ASP A 27 -12.45 10.00 -6.03
CA ASP A 27 -13.25 9.06 -6.80
C ASP A 27 -12.86 9.12 -8.29
N ILE A 28 -13.42 8.21 -9.10
CA ILE A 28 -13.08 8.17 -10.53
C ILE A 28 -13.45 9.46 -11.26
N CYS A 29 -14.57 10.10 -10.89
CA CYS A 29 -15.02 11.35 -11.49
C CYS A 29 -14.10 12.54 -11.12
N GLY A 30 -13.67 12.62 -9.87
CA GLY A 30 -12.73 13.59 -9.36
C GLY A 30 -11.34 13.41 -9.99
N LEU A 31 -10.87 12.16 -10.11
CA LEU A 31 -9.62 11.86 -10.81
C LEU A 31 -9.70 12.32 -12.27
N GLU A 32 -10.77 12.01 -12.99
CA GLU A 32 -10.96 12.46 -14.38
C GLU A 32 -10.94 13.98 -14.52
N ALA A 33 -11.64 14.69 -13.63
CA ALA A 33 -11.70 16.15 -13.63
C ALA A 33 -10.31 16.76 -13.40
N GLU A 34 -9.57 16.20 -12.44
CA GLU A 34 -8.21 16.63 -12.11
C GLU A 34 -7.24 16.35 -13.27
N LEU A 35 -7.27 15.14 -13.84
CA LEU A 35 -6.46 14.78 -15.00
C LEU A 35 -6.78 15.65 -16.22
N SER A 36 -8.06 15.93 -16.46
CA SER A 36 -8.50 16.80 -17.56
C SER A 36 -8.02 18.23 -17.37
N SER A 37 -8.13 18.76 -16.15
CA SER A 37 -7.66 20.10 -15.80
C SER A 37 -6.15 20.24 -16.06
N ARG A 38 -5.35 19.30 -15.53
CA ARG A 38 -3.89 19.30 -15.68
C ARG A 38 -3.44 19.07 -17.12
N ALA A 39 -4.12 18.20 -17.87
CA ALA A 39 -3.80 17.95 -19.29
C ALA A 39 -4.08 19.18 -20.19
N LEU A 40 -4.95 20.09 -19.74
CA LEU A 40 -5.26 21.33 -20.44
C LEU A 40 -4.40 22.51 -19.97
N ASP A 41 -3.92 22.49 -18.73
CA ASP A 41 -3.10 23.55 -18.15
C ASP A 41 -1.66 23.58 -18.72
N PRO A 42 -1.26 24.66 -19.41
CA PRO A 42 0.11 24.83 -19.90
C PRO A 42 1.15 24.93 -18.78
N SER A 43 0.75 25.41 -17.59
CA SER A 43 1.66 25.65 -16.45
C SER A 43 2.14 24.36 -15.80
N SER A 44 1.37 23.29 -15.95
CA SER A 44 1.69 21.96 -15.46
C SER A 44 3.00 21.40 -16.05
N GLY A 45 3.50 21.94 -17.17
CA GLY A 45 4.84 21.65 -17.71
C GLY A 45 4.93 20.42 -18.63
N TRP A 46 3.78 19.94 -19.12
CA TRP A 46 3.69 18.65 -19.82
C TRP A 46 4.10 18.77 -21.30
N VAL A 47 3.93 19.97 -21.86
CA VAL A 47 4.33 20.28 -23.24
C VAL A 47 5.75 20.84 -23.24
N PRO A 48 6.69 20.26 -24.00
CA PRO A 48 8.01 20.86 -24.14
C PRO A 48 7.89 22.22 -24.84
N ALA A 49 8.70 23.20 -24.44
CA ALA A 49 8.67 24.54 -25.05
C ALA A 49 9.05 24.52 -26.54
N HIS A 50 9.83 23.52 -26.97
CA HIS A 50 10.28 23.34 -28.35
C HIS A 50 10.17 21.86 -28.75
N CYS A 51 9.96 21.60 -30.04
CA CYS A 51 10.05 20.28 -30.62
C CYS A 51 11.49 19.74 -30.51
N PRO A 52 11.71 18.56 -29.90
CA PRO A 52 13.04 17.96 -29.79
C PRO A 52 13.69 17.65 -31.14
N ALA A 53 12.90 17.37 -32.19
CA ALA A 53 13.42 17.00 -33.50
C ALA A 53 13.85 18.21 -34.36
N CYS A 54 13.08 19.30 -34.37
CA CYS A 54 13.33 20.44 -35.28
C CYS A 54 13.50 21.80 -34.58
N GLY A 55 13.36 21.86 -33.26
CA GLY A 55 13.48 23.10 -32.49
C GLY A 55 12.31 24.07 -32.63
N ALA A 56 11.28 23.75 -33.41
CA ALA A 56 10.10 24.60 -33.56
C ALA A 56 9.41 24.84 -32.21
N PRO A 57 8.98 26.08 -31.90
CA PRO A 57 8.36 26.39 -30.61
C PRO A 57 6.98 25.78 -30.48
N SER A 58 6.58 25.52 -29.22
CA SER A 58 5.21 25.19 -28.81
C SER A 58 4.53 24.06 -29.60
N PRO A 59 5.09 22.82 -29.60
CA PRO A 59 4.41 21.67 -30.18
C PRO A 59 3.01 21.49 -29.57
N LYS A 60 2.05 21.05 -30.39
CA LYS A 60 0.66 20.96 -29.99
C LYS A 60 0.38 19.72 -29.15
N PRO A 61 -0.27 19.86 -28.00
CA PRO A 61 -0.93 18.76 -27.31
C PRO A 61 -1.79 17.88 -28.21
N VAL A 62 -1.64 16.56 -28.08
CA VAL A 62 -2.56 15.63 -28.73
C VAL A 62 -3.23 14.70 -27.72
N SER A 63 -2.49 14.23 -26.71
CA SER A 63 -3.08 13.36 -25.69
C SER A 63 -2.24 13.28 -24.42
N ALA A 64 -2.86 12.85 -23.33
CA ALA A 64 -2.22 12.54 -22.06
C ALA A 64 -2.61 11.14 -21.60
N ILE A 65 -1.67 10.39 -21.02
CA ILE A 65 -1.89 9.06 -20.48
C ILE A 65 -1.50 9.07 -19.01
N PHE A 66 -2.48 8.82 -18.15
CA PHE A 66 -2.25 8.51 -16.74
C PHE A 66 -2.08 6.99 -16.60
N ALA A 67 -1.13 6.57 -15.77
CA ALA A 67 -0.91 5.16 -15.48
C ALA A 67 -0.73 4.97 -13.97
N ARG A 68 -1.40 3.96 -13.39
CA ARG A 68 -1.32 3.60 -11.98
C ARG A 68 -1.36 2.08 -11.84
N TYR A 69 -0.36 1.52 -11.17
CA TYR A 69 -0.40 0.11 -10.79
C TYR A 69 -1.38 -0.10 -9.64
N LEU A 70 -2.32 -1.02 -9.82
CA LEU A 70 -3.31 -1.49 -8.85
C LEU A 70 -2.84 -2.86 -8.34
N PRO A 71 -2.01 -2.88 -7.29
CA PRO A 71 -1.28 -4.08 -6.92
C PRO A 71 -2.17 -5.19 -6.36
N GLU A 72 -3.32 -4.87 -5.78
CA GLU A 72 -4.25 -5.83 -5.19
C GLU A 72 -4.87 -6.75 -6.26
N VAL A 73 -5.00 -6.25 -7.49
CA VAL A 73 -5.52 -7.01 -8.65
C VAL A 73 -4.43 -7.29 -9.69
N GLY A 74 -3.20 -6.83 -9.47
CA GLY A 74 -2.07 -7.03 -10.38
C GLY A 74 -2.27 -6.39 -11.76
N LEU A 75 -2.94 -5.24 -11.82
CA LEU A 75 -3.27 -4.54 -13.07
C LEU A 75 -2.63 -3.16 -13.14
N ASP A 76 -2.09 -2.79 -14.29
CA ASP A 76 -1.72 -1.42 -14.62
C ASP A 76 -2.93 -0.69 -15.24
N LEU A 77 -3.59 0.16 -14.46
CA LEU A 77 -4.63 1.07 -14.96
C LEU A 77 -4.00 2.12 -15.86
N GLN A 78 -4.61 2.33 -17.03
CA GLN A 78 -4.26 3.38 -17.97
C GLN A 78 -5.51 4.19 -18.35
N ILE A 79 -5.42 5.51 -18.19
CA ILE A 79 -6.47 6.46 -18.59
C ILE A 79 -5.87 7.38 -19.66
N HIS A 80 -6.40 7.29 -20.88
CA HIS A 80 -5.92 8.03 -22.03
C HIS A 80 -6.88 9.18 -22.36
N LEU A 81 -6.45 10.40 -22.08
CA LEU A 81 -7.17 11.63 -22.37
C LEU A 81 -6.83 12.13 -23.77
N ILE A 82 -7.81 12.11 -24.67
CA ILE A 82 -7.65 12.57 -26.06
C ILE A 82 -7.99 14.06 -26.13
N ARG A 83 -7.07 14.85 -26.70
CA ARG A 83 -7.20 16.31 -26.77
C ARG A 83 -7.68 16.78 -28.13
N GLY A 84 -8.70 17.63 -28.13
CA GLY A 84 -9.18 18.36 -29.31
C GLY A 84 -9.08 19.86 -29.09
N GLY A 85 -7.91 20.44 -29.39
CA GLY A 85 -7.64 21.86 -29.16
C GLY A 85 -7.50 22.19 -27.68
N ASN A 86 -8.46 22.94 -27.13
CA ASN A 86 -8.47 23.43 -25.74
C ASN A 86 -9.40 22.63 -24.81
N ARG A 87 -9.83 21.45 -25.24
CA ARG A 87 -10.67 20.55 -24.43
C ARG A 87 -10.23 19.10 -24.58
N ILE A 88 -10.57 18.29 -23.59
CA ILE A 88 -10.58 16.84 -23.72
C ILE A 88 -11.82 16.46 -24.54
N THR A 89 -11.63 15.70 -25.61
CA THR A 89 -12.73 15.24 -26.49
C THR A 89 -13.16 13.83 -26.18
N ASP A 90 -12.27 13.02 -25.61
CA ASP A 90 -12.55 11.64 -25.24
C ASP A 90 -11.62 11.15 -24.11
N ILE A 91 -12.04 10.12 -23.40
CA ILE A 91 -11.26 9.45 -22.35
C ILE A 91 -11.41 7.94 -22.50
N ASP A 92 -10.32 7.28 -22.87
CA ASP A 92 -10.27 5.83 -23.00
C ASP A 92 -9.68 5.18 -21.74
N TYR A 93 -10.28 4.07 -21.34
CA TYR A 93 -9.86 3.29 -20.19
C TYR A 93 -9.32 1.94 -20.63
N SER A 94 -8.16 1.58 -20.09
CA SER A 94 -7.60 0.24 -20.24
C SER A 94 -6.86 -0.23 -19.00
N VAL A 95 -6.75 -1.55 -18.87
CA VAL A 95 -5.89 -2.21 -17.90
C VAL A 95 -4.96 -3.17 -18.61
N MET A 96 -3.74 -3.32 -18.09
CA MET A 96 -2.77 -4.30 -18.55
C MET A 96 -2.40 -5.24 -17.40
N ASN A 97 -2.41 -6.54 -17.63
CA ASN A 97 -1.95 -7.51 -16.63
C ASN A 97 -0.44 -7.76 -16.74
N ILE A 98 0.11 -8.55 -15.80
CA ILE A 98 1.55 -8.90 -15.78
C ILE A 98 2.02 -9.68 -17.03
N ALA A 99 1.11 -10.34 -17.74
CA ALA A 99 1.40 -11.01 -19.01
C ALA A 99 1.44 -10.05 -20.22
N GLY A 100 1.12 -8.78 -20.02
CA GLY A 100 1.04 -7.76 -21.06
C GLY A 100 -0.27 -7.77 -21.85
N GLU A 101 -1.29 -8.50 -21.39
CA GLU A 101 -2.60 -8.51 -22.02
C GLU A 101 -3.37 -7.23 -21.65
N VAL A 102 -3.87 -6.54 -22.66
CA VAL A 102 -4.59 -5.26 -22.52
C VAL A 102 -6.08 -5.49 -22.70
N ARG A 103 -6.88 -4.96 -21.76
CA ARG A 103 -8.34 -4.94 -21.81
C ARG A 103 -8.84 -3.51 -21.68
N THR A 104 -9.69 -3.07 -22.61
CA THR A 104 -10.43 -1.81 -22.50
C THR A 104 -11.74 -2.01 -21.74
N PHE A 105 -12.25 -0.96 -21.11
CA PHE A 105 -13.55 -0.98 -20.44
C PHE A 105 -14.27 0.37 -20.57
N ASP A 106 -15.59 0.36 -20.44
CA ASP A 106 -16.36 1.59 -20.52
C ASP A 106 -16.14 2.46 -19.28
N LYS A 107 -16.17 3.79 -19.48
CA LYS A 107 -16.05 4.78 -18.40
C LYS A 107 -16.93 4.42 -17.20
N ALA A 108 -16.35 4.49 -16.00
CA ALA A 108 -17.08 4.24 -14.77
C ALA A 108 -17.93 5.45 -14.36
N THR A 109 -19.14 5.20 -13.83
CA THR A 109 -20.04 6.27 -13.38
C THR A 109 -19.76 6.75 -11.96
N ASP A 110 -19.22 5.86 -11.12
CA ASP A 110 -18.85 6.12 -9.73
C ASP A 110 -17.82 5.08 -9.23
N SER A 111 -17.45 5.16 -7.96
CA SER A 111 -16.48 4.26 -7.33
C SER A 111 -16.94 2.79 -7.27
N ILE A 112 -18.26 2.53 -7.20
CA ILE A 112 -18.81 1.17 -7.16
C ILE A 112 -18.73 0.54 -8.55
N ASP A 113 -19.18 1.24 -9.59
CA ASP A 113 -19.09 0.76 -10.98
C ASP A 113 -17.61 0.55 -11.39
N PHE A 114 -16.70 1.41 -10.92
CA PHE A 114 -15.27 1.21 -11.11
C PHE A 114 -14.77 -0.08 -10.45
N ALA A 115 -15.15 -0.31 -9.19
CA ALA A 115 -14.79 -1.52 -8.46
C ALA A 115 -15.37 -2.79 -9.10
N ASP A 116 -16.62 -2.76 -9.56
CA ASP A 116 -17.26 -3.88 -10.29
C ASP A 116 -16.49 -4.24 -11.57
N LYS A 117 -15.94 -3.23 -12.27
CA LYS A 117 -15.20 -3.42 -13.53
C LYS A 117 -13.77 -3.93 -13.34
N LEU A 118 -13.09 -3.50 -12.27
CA LEU A 118 -11.67 -3.79 -12.04
C LEU A 118 -11.39 -4.78 -10.91
N GLY A 119 -12.38 -5.08 -10.09
CA GLY A 119 -12.25 -5.90 -8.88
C GLY A 119 -11.69 -5.15 -7.68
N ILE A 120 -11.49 -3.83 -7.76
CA ILE A 120 -11.05 -2.98 -6.64
C ILE A 120 -11.42 -1.51 -6.85
N PRO A 121 -11.80 -0.74 -5.80
CA PRO A 121 -11.94 0.70 -5.90
C PRO A 121 -10.62 1.43 -6.15
N LEU A 122 -10.72 2.60 -6.81
CA LEU A 122 -9.59 3.53 -6.92
C LEU A 122 -9.20 4.15 -5.57
N SER A 123 -10.22 4.49 -4.78
CA SER A 123 -10.16 5.02 -3.42
C SER A 123 -11.25 4.36 -2.58
N LEU A 124 -10.85 3.67 -1.51
CA LEU A 124 -11.80 3.02 -0.60
C LEU A 124 -12.59 4.04 0.23
N ARG A 125 -11.99 5.20 0.51
CA ARG A 125 -12.68 6.34 1.17
C ARG A 125 -13.78 6.93 0.30
N ALA A 126 -13.50 7.16 -0.98
CA ALA A 126 -14.51 7.59 -1.94
C ALA A 126 -15.65 6.56 -2.06
N MET A 127 -15.28 5.28 -2.04
CA MET A 127 -16.24 4.19 -2.12
C MET A 127 -17.23 4.16 -0.96
N TRP A 128 -16.79 4.43 0.26
CA TRP A 128 -17.68 4.54 1.42
C TRP A 128 -18.80 5.58 1.20
N GLY A 129 -18.46 6.74 0.63
CA GLY A 129 -19.46 7.77 0.32
C GLY A 129 -20.52 7.27 -0.65
N CYS A 130 -20.11 6.58 -1.73
CA CYS A 130 -21.03 5.98 -2.68
C CYS A 130 -21.90 4.88 -2.05
N LEU A 131 -21.30 4.04 -1.19
CA LEU A 131 -21.99 2.93 -0.54
C LEU A 131 -23.08 3.47 0.40
N ILE A 132 -22.76 4.46 1.24
CA ILE A 132 -23.74 5.08 2.15
C ILE A 132 -24.85 5.75 1.35
N ALA A 133 -24.52 6.55 0.34
CA ALA A 133 -25.51 7.20 -0.51
C ALA A 133 -26.51 6.22 -1.14
N ARG A 134 -26.04 5.03 -1.53
CA ARG A 134 -26.83 4.01 -2.21
C ARG A 134 -27.67 3.17 -1.26
N HIS A 135 -27.13 2.80 -0.10
CA HIS A 135 -27.71 1.76 0.76
C HIS A 135 -28.29 2.28 2.09
N MET A 136 -28.15 3.56 2.43
CA MET A 136 -28.63 4.08 3.72
C MET A 136 -30.15 3.96 3.96
N TYR A 137 -30.94 3.79 2.90
CA TYR A 137 -32.41 3.65 2.97
C TYR A 137 -32.91 2.26 2.58
N GLU A 138 -32.01 1.29 2.41
CA GLU A 138 -32.40 -0.08 2.10
C GLU A 138 -32.96 -0.80 3.33
N PRO A 139 -33.81 -1.82 3.13
CA PRO A 139 -34.41 -2.56 4.24
C PRO A 139 -33.47 -3.61 4.84
N ASP A 140 -32.34 -3.91 4.20
CA ASP A 140 -31.42 -4.98 4.59
C ASP A 140 -29.99 -4.44 4.78
N ILE A 141 -29.15 -5.22 5.48
CA ILE A 141 -27.72 -4.92 5.57
C ILE A 141 -27.08 -5.12 4.20
N ALA A 142 -26.45 -4.07 3.69
CA ALA A 142 -25.68 -4.13 2.46
C ALA A 142 -24.24 -4.55 2.77
N LEU A 143 -23.73 -5.55 2.05
CA LEU A 143 -22.32 -5.92 2.06
C LEU A 143 -21.75 -5.75 0.66
N TYR A 144 -20.54 -5.21 0.58
CA TYR A 144 -19.83 -5.04 -0.66
C TYR A 144 -18.41 -5.63 -0.56
N PRO A 145 -18.03 -6.58 -1.43
CA PRO A 145 -16.69 -7.17 -1.44
C PRO A 145 -15.66 -6.21 -2.05
N ILE A 146 -14.58 -5.93 -1.32
CA ILE A 146 -13.48 -5.07 -1.80
C ILE A 146 -12.34 -5.89 -2.37
N GLN A 147 -11.99 -6.95 -1.66
CA GLN A 147 -10.96 -7.92 -2.00
C GLN A 147 -11.25 -9.21 -1.21
N PRO A 148 -10.61 -10.34 -1.53
CA PRO A 148 -10.76 -11.56 -0.73
C PRO A 148 -10.52 -11.28 0.76
N GLY A 149 -11.50 -11.63 1.60
CA GLY A 149 -11.43 -11.42 3.04
C GLY A 149 -11.60 -9.96 3.50
N TYR A 150 -12.12 -9.05 2.67
CA TYR A 150 -12.42 -7.67 3.07
C TYR A 150 -13.73 -7.19 2.43
N TYR A 151 -14.72 -6.92 3.27
CA TYR A 151 -16.02 -6.37 2.90
C TYR A 151 -16.30 -5.05 3.61
N LEU A 152 -16.96 -4.13 2.90
CA LEU A 152 -17.62 -2.99 3.52
C LEU A 152 -19.07 -3.35 3.78
N GLY A 153 -19.57 -2.96 4.94
CA GLY A 153 -20.92 -3.21 5.39
C GLY A 153 -21.62 -1.92 5.77
N ILE A 154 -22.91 -1.86 5.44
CA ILE A 154 -23.80 -0.80 5.87
C ILE A 154 -25.02 -1.42 6.50
N ARG A 155 -25.25 -1.07 7.77
CA ARG A 155 -26.50 -1.36 8.44
C ARG A 155 -27.36 -0.09 8.45
N PRO A 156 -28.51 -0.09 7.75
CA PRO A 156 -29.45 1.02 7.77
C PRO A 156 -30.06 1.25 9.15
N PHE A 157 -30.69 2.41 9.35
CA PHE A 157 -31.44 2.71 10.57
C PHE A 157 -32.59 1.71 10.80
N ALA A 158 -32.74 1.27 12.04
CA ALA A 158 -33.87 0.46 12.48
C ALA A 158 -34.62 1.18 13.61
N GLU A 159 -35.93 1.37 13.44
CA GLU A 159 -36.78 2.03 14.44
C GLU A 159 -36.93 1.23 15.75
N THR A 160 -36.76 -0.09 15.70
CA THR A 160 -36.93 -0.99 16.85
C THR A 160 -35.91 -2.13 16.81
N GLU A 161 -35.56 -2.69 17.98
CA GLU A 161 -34.68 -3.85 18.10
C GLU A 161 -35.21 -5.09 17.35
N THR A 162 -36.54 -5.28 17.29
CA THR A 162 -37.14 -6.39 16.54
C THR A 162 -36.93 -6.25 15.04
N VAL A 163 -37.03 -5.02 14.51
CA VAL A 163 -36.71 -4.75 13.11
C VAL A 163 -35.23 -4.98 12.86
N LEU A 164 -34.37 -4.48 13.75
CA LEU A 164 -32.92 -4.67 13.69
C LEU A 164 -32.53 -6.16 13.63
N ALA A 165 -33.06 -6.98 14.54
CA ALA A 165 -32.76 -8.41 14.59
C ALA A 165 -33.16 -9.12 13.28
N ARG A 166 -34.33 -8.79 12.72
CA ARG A 166 -34.79 -9.35 11.44
C ARG A 166 -33.91 -8.92 10.26
N MET A 167 -33.45 -7.67 10.24
CA MET A 167 -32.53 -7.16 9.22
C MET A 167 -31.14 -7.81 9.29
N ALA A 168 -30.68 -8.09 10.51
CA ALA A 168 -29.34 -8.61 10.75
C ALA A 168 -29.25 -10.14 10.67
N GLU A 169 -30.36 -10.87 10.79
CA GLU A 169 -30.38 -12.33 10.73
C GLU A 169 -29.72 -12.91 9.45
N PRO A 170 -30.02 -12.42 8.22
CA PRO A 170 -29.32 -12.89 7.02
C PRO A 170 -27.81 -12.64 7.06
N PHE A 171 -27.40 -11.49 7.58
CA PHE A 171 -25.99 -11.12 7.73
C PHE A 171 -25.27 -12.03 8.74
N TYR A 172 -25.86 -12.28 9.91
CA TYR A 172 -25.25 -13.16 10.91
C TYR A 172 -25.17 -14.61 10.44
N ASN A 173 -26.20 -15.11 9.74
CA ASN A 173 -26.15 -16.43 9.11
C ASN A 173 -25.02 -16.52 8.07
N TRP A 174 -24.81 -15.46 7.28
CA TRP A 174 -23.68 -15.39 6.36
C TRP A 174 -22.33 -15.35 7.10
N MET A 175 -22.20 -14.52 8.15
CA MET A 175 -21.00 -14.44 8.98
C MET A 175 -20.64 -15.77 9.63
N GLU A 176 -21.62 -16.50 10.17
CA GLU A 176 -21.39 -17.82 10.77
C GLU A 176 -20.83 -18.81 9.75
N GLN A 177 -21.33 -18.78 8.50
CA GLN A 177 -20.81 -19.59 7.41
C GLN A 177 -19.37 -19.18 7.05
N GLN A 178 -19.12 -17.88 6.88
CA GLN A 178 -17.78 -17.39 6.55
C GLN A 178 -16.76 -17.70 7.66
N HIS A 179 -17.15 -17.55 8.92
CA HIS A 179 -16.28 -17.86 10.06
C HIS A 179 -16.01 -19.37 10.15
N ALA A 180 -17.01 -20.23 9.91
CA ALA A 180 -16.83 -21.68 9.86
C ALA A 180 -15.88 -22.12 8.74
N GLU A 181 -15.86 -21.37 7.63
CA GLU A 181 -14.93 -21.57 6.51
C GLU A 181 -13.55 -20.91 6.74
N GLY A 182 -13.37 -20.18 7.86
CA GLY A 182 -12.14 -19.47 8.18
C GLY A 182 -11.87 -18.27 7.27
N LEU A 183 -12.94 -17.69 6.69
CA LEU A 183 -12.87 -16.64 5.68
C LEU A 183 -13.08 -15.22 6.20
N CYS A 184 -13.54 -15.06 7.45
CA CYS A 184 -13.75 -13.76 8.12
C CYS A 184 -13.69 -13.98 9.64
N ASP A 185 -12.96 -13.15 10.37
CA ASP A 185 -12.82 -13.25 11.83
C ASP A 185 -12.85 -11.89 12.57
N VAL A 186 -12.94 -10.78 11.84
CA VAL A 186 -13.03 -9.43 12.40
C VAL A 186 -14.27 -8.71 11.88
N ILE A 187 -15.02 -8.11 12.80
CA ILE A 187 -16.04 -7.08 12.48
C ILE A 187 -15.62 -5.82 13.23
N ALA A 188 -15.56 -4.68 12.53
CA ALA A 188 -15.20 -3.40 13.12
C ALA A 188 -16.21 -2.32 12.70
N TYR A 189 -16.89 -1.70 13.65
CA TYR A 189 -17.79 -0.59 13.40
C TYR A 189 -17.05 0.74 13.54
N PHE A 190 -17.46 1.77 12.80
CA PHE A 190 -16.84 3.09 12.95
C PHE A 190 -17.06 3.70 14.34
N ARG A 191 -18.15 3.32 15.01
CA ARG A 191 -18.48 3.77 16.36
C ARG A 191 -17.68 3.08 17.46
N ASP A 192 -17.14 1.89 17.23
CA ASP A 192 -16.26 1.20 18.20
C ASP A 192 -15.05 2.06 18.58
N ARG A 193 -14.62 2.95 17.66
CA ARG A 193 -13.57 3.94 17.89
C ARG A 193 -13.86 4.88 19.07
N GLU A 194 -15.12 5.22 19.32
CA GLU A 194 -15.51 6.18 20.36
C GLU A 194 -15.70 5.49 21.71
N ASP A 195 -16.13 4.22 21.71
CA ASP A 195 -16.49 3.48 22.92
C ASP A 195 -15.34 2.68 23.54
N GLU A 196 -14.31 2.30 22.77
CA GLU A 196 -13.25 1.37 23.24
C GLU A 196 -11.93 2.02 23.69
N GLU A 197 -11.78 3.36 23.63
CA GLU A 197 -10.51 4.07 23.97
C GLU A 197 -9.26 3.39 23.39
N LEU A 198 -9.33 2.84 22.16
CA LEU A 198 -8.20 2.16 21.53
C LEU A 198 -7.02 3.14 21.41
N ASP A 199 -5.91 2.87 22.11
CA ASP A 199 -4.66 3.65 22.06
C ASP A 199 -3.89 3.41 20.75
N ILE A 200 -4.59 3.59 19.63
CA ILE A 200 -4.06 3.50 18.28
C ILE A 200 -4.13 4.93 17.71
N PRO A 201 -2.99 5.60 17.50
CA PRO A 201 -2.99 6.93 16.91
C PRO A 201 -3.40 6.85 15.44
N TYR A 202 -4.64 7.22 15.15
CA TYR A 202 -5.14 7.38 13.79
C TYR A 202 -4.76 8.76 13.26
N ALA A 203 -4.11 8.82 12.09
CA ALA A 203 -3.76 10.11 11.50
C ALA A 203 -5.01 10.89 11.08
N GLU A 204 -6.05 10.17 10.64
CA GLU A 204 -7.30 10.74 10.14
C GLU A 204 -8.50 9.93 10.66
N SER A 205 -9.65 10.60 10.83
CA SER A 205 -10.91 9.96 11.25
C SER A 205 -11.93 9.95 10.13
N TYR A 206 -12.94 9.09 10.25
CA TYR A 206 -14.09 9.11 9.35
C TYR A 206 -14.79 10.47 9.34
N HIS A 207 -14.73 11.27 10.42
CA HIS A 207 -15.23 12.65 10.39
C HIS A 207 -14.50 13.54 9.37
N THR A 208 -13.26 13.19 9.00
CA THR A 208 -12.46 13.92 8.00
C THR A 208 -12.85 13.52 6.57
N TRP A 209 -12.78 12.23 6.25
CA TRP A 209 -12.94 11.74 4.88
C TRP A 209 -14.38 11.29 4.53
N LEU A 210 -15.28 11.17 5.51
CA LEU A 210 -16.75 11.03 5.36
C LEU A 210 -17.50 12.18 6.03
N ALA A 211 -16.96 13.40 5.97
CA ALA A 211 -17.57 14.57 6.62
C ALA A 211 -19.05 14.78 6.27
N GLY A 212 -19.48 14.43 5.05
CA GLY A 212 -20.88 14.53 4.60
C GLY A 212 -21.84 13.57 5.30
N TYR A 213 -21.35 12.49 5.91
CA TYR A 213 -22.15 11.46 6.61
C TYR A 213 -21.80 11.33 8.10
N ALA A 214 -20.79 12.05 8.59
CA ALA A 214 -20.31 11.93 9.96
C ALA A 214 -21.45 12.09 10.99
N SER A 215 -22.32 13.10 10.82
CA SER A 215 -23.45 13.33 11.72
C SER A 215 -24.50 12.21 11.66
N ASP A 216 -24.72 11.61 10.50
CA ASP A 216 -25.67 10.50 10.36
C ASP A 216 -25.14 9.23 11.04
N ILE A 217 -23.83 9.00 10.99
CA ILE A 217 -23.14 7.90 11.68
C ILE A 217 -23.22 8.09 13.20
N GLU A 218 -22.84 9.27 13.71
CA GLU A 218 -22.91 9.63 15.14
C GLU A 218 -24.32 9.44 15.72
N ARG A 219 -25.34 9.79 14.94
CA ARG A 219 -26.75 9.71 15.34
C ARG A 219 -27.37 8.33 15.12
N ALA A 220 -26.57 7.33 14.75
CA ALA A 220 -27.00 5.97 14.47
C ALA A 220 -28.01 5.84 13.31
N LEU A 221 -28.09 6.82 12.40
CA LEU A 221 -28.98 6.78 11.24
C LEU A 221 -28.44 5.87 10.13
N VAL A 222 -27.14 5.61 10.17
CA VAL A 222 -26.45 4.60 9.38
C VAL A 222 -25.33 4.04 10.23
N ASP A 223 -25.07 2.73 10.14
CA ASP A 223 -23.93 2.10 10.82
C ASP A 223 -23.00 1.44 9.81
N PRO A 224 -21.93 2.13 9.38
CA PRO A 224 -20.89 1.56 8.56
C PRO A 224 -20.01 0.61 9.40
N PHE A 225 -19.71 -0.55 8.85
CA PHE A 225 -18.83 -1.53 9.47
C PHE A 225 -17.96 -2.27 8.44
N ILE A 226 -16.82 -2.79 8.87
CA ILE A 226 -15.98 -3.66 8.06
C ILE A 226 -16.15 -5.10 8.51
N VAL A 227 -16.12 -6.03 7.56
CA VAL A 227 -15.80 -7.44 7.83
C VAL A 227 -14.44 -7.76 7.21
N ALA A 228 -13.54 -8.33 7.99
CA ALA A 228 -12.18 -8.64 7.57
C ALA A 228 -11.74 -10.04 8.00
N ASP A 229 -10.82 -10.60 7.21
CA ASP A 229 -10.07 -11.81 7.49
C ASP A 229 -8.63 -11.48 7.84
N SER A 230 -8.26 -11.74 9.09
CA SER A 230 -6.90 -11.54 9.55
C SER A 230 -5.88 -12.44 8.83
N ASN A 231 -6.27 -13.62 8.32
CA ASN A 231 -5.38 -14.47 7.52
C ASN A 231 -5.12 -13.87 6.14
N ALA A 232 -6.15 -13.36 5.46
CA ALA A 232 -5.98 -12.61 4.22
C ALA A 232 -5.08 -11.38 4.42
N PHE A 233 -5.22 -10.67 5.56
CA PHE A 233 -4.33 -9.57 5.91
C PHE A 233 -2.87 -10.01 6.06
N VAL A 234 -2.61 -11.10 6.82
CA VAL A 234 -1.27 -11.69 6.95
C VAL A 234 -0.71 -12.13 5.60
N ALA A 235 -1.53 -12.69 4.72
CA ALA A 235 -1.10 -13.12 3.39
C ALA A 235 -0.62 -11.94 2.53
N VAL A 236 -1.25 -10.76 2.64
CA VAL A 236 -0.77 -9.54 1.95
C VAL A 236 0.57 -9.08 2.54
N ILE A 237 0.76 -9.19 3.87
CA ILE A 237 2.07 -8.90 4.50
C ILE A 237 3.14 -9.86 3.97
N ASP A 238 2.86 -11.17 3.91
CA ASP A 238 3.79 -12.17 3.40
C ASP A 238 4.14 -11.93 1.93
N GLN A 239 3.13 -11.61 1.10
CA GLN A 239 3.34 -11.25 -0.30
C GLN A 239 4.29 -10.05 -0.43
N LEU A 240 4.08 -8.98 0.34
CA LEU A 240 4.94 -7.80 0.33
C LEU A 240 6.33 -8.08 0.89
N ALA A 241 6.43 -8.86 1.97
CA ALA A 241 7.69 -9.26 2.59
C ALA A 241 8.54 -10.13 1.64
N SER A 242 7.90 -10.99 0.83
CA SER A 242 8.59 -11.84 -0.14
C SER A 242 9.36 -11.07 -1.22
N LEU A 243 8.91 -9.85 -1.56
CA LEU A 243 9.62 -8.95 -2.47
C LEU A 243 11.00 -8.52 -1.92
N TYR A 244 11.19 -8.66 -0.61
CA TYR A 244 12.44 -8.38 0.11
C TYR A 244 13.16 -9.66 0.55
N GLY A 245 12.74 -10.83 0.08
CA GLY A 245 13.32 -12.12 0.46
C GLY A 245 12.98 -12.55 1.89
N LEU A 246 11.92 -12.00 2.48
CA LEU A 246 11.43 -12.33 3.82
C LEU A 246 10.18 -13.21 3.73
N THR A 247 9.80 -13.80 4.85
CA THR A 247 8.51 -14.48 5.04
C THR A 247 7.81 -13.92 6.27
N ALA A 248 6.48 -13.84 6.21
CA ALA A 248 5.61 -13.48 7.32
C ALA A 248 4.65 -14.63 7.61
N LYS A 249 4.66 -15.13 8.86
CA LYS A 249 3.79 -16.24 9.27
C LYS A 249 3.02 -15.88 10.52
N ARG A 250 1.72 -16.15 10.53
CA ARG A 250 0.88 -15.98 11.71
C ARG A 250 1.38 -16.88 12.84
N ASP A 251 1.48 -16.30 14.03
CA ASP A 251 1.72 -17.04 15.27
C ASP A 251 0.47 -17.86 15.61
N SER A 252 0.63 -19.09 16.09
CA SER A 252 -0.48 -20.00 16.37
C SER A 252 -1.15 -19.74 17.73
N GLY A 253 -0.88 -18.59 18.36
CA GLY A 253 -1.45 -18.20 19.64
C GLY A 253 -2.88 -17.65 19.50
N ASP A 254 -3.72 -17.93 20.49
CA ASP A 254 -5.17 -17.70 20.42
C ASP A 254 -5.61 -16.24 20.65
N ASP A 255 -4.83 -15.44 21.39
CA ASP A 255 -5.35 -14.18 21.95
C ASP A 255 -4.91 -12.89 21.25
N THR A 256 -4.07 -12.97 20.21
CA THR A 256 -3.53 -11.77 19.55
C THR A 256 -3.01 -12.05 18.15
N LEU A 257 -3.24 -11.11 17.21
CA LEU A 257 -2.76 -11.23 15.82
C LEU A 257 -1.26 -10.91 15.75
N PHE A 258 -0.43 -11.87 16.14
CA PHE A 258 1.03 -11.81 15.98
C PHE A 258 1.49 -12.50 14.70
N ILE A 259 2.59 -11.99 14.13
CA ILE A 259 3.33 -12.64 13.05
C ILE A 259 4.81 -12.79 13.41
N HIS A 260 5.44 -13.80 12.83
CA HIS A 260 6.89 -13.91 12.71
C HIS A 260 7.31 -13.42 11.33
N LEU A 261 8.03 -12.30 11.29
CA LEU A 261 8.58 -11.69 10.08
C LEU A 261 10.10 -11.92 10.03
N GLY A 262 10.61 -12.56 8.97
CA GLY A 262 12.04 -12.82 8.87
C GLY A 262 12.51 -13.84 7.83
N VAL A 263 13.79 -14.21 7.94
CA VAL A 263 14.52 -15.14 7.06
C VAL A 263 15.69 -15.80 7.83
N ASP A 264 16.00 -17.06 7.53
CA ASP A 264 17.22 -17.77 7.98
C ASP A 264 17.60 -17.62 9.47
N GLY A 265 16.62 -17.73 10.35
CA GLY A 265 16.81 -17.65 11.81
C GLY A 265 16.72 -16.23 12.39
N LEU A 266 16.83 -15.18 11.56
CA LEU A 266 16.42 -13.82 11.92
C LEU A 266 14.90 -13.74 11.80
N GLN A 267 14.20 -13.58 12.92
CA GLN A 267 12.74 -13.47 12.99
C GLN A 267 12.33 -12.49 14.08
N VAL A 268 11.51 -11.51 13.72
CA VAL A 268 10.90 -10.58 14.66
C VAL A 268 9.44 -10.98 14.86
N ARG A 269 9.01 -11.04 16.12
CA ARG A 269 7.62 -11.28 16.49
C ARG A 269 6.89 -9.95 16.67
N ILE A 270 5.87 -9.68 15.87
CA ILE A 270 5.20 -8.37 15.79
C ILE A 270 3.69 -8.54 15.97
N ASN A 271 3.07 -7.74 16.85
CA ASN A 271 1.61 -7.64 16.94
C ASN A 271 1.09 -6.74 15.82
N ILE A 272 0.38 -7.32 14.86
CA ILE A 272 -0.20 -6.59 13.72
C ILE A 272 -1.70 -6.32 13.88
N GLY A 273 -2.31 -6.71 15.01
CA GLY A 273 -3.70 -6.36 15.32
C GLY A 273 -3.95 -4.85 15.25
N PRO A 274 -3.15 -4.00 15.94
CA PRO A 274 -3.29 -2.55 15.84
C PRO A 274 -3.14 -2.00 14.41
N LEU A 275 -2.27 -2.62 13.61
CA LEU A 275 -2.08 -2.26 12.21
C LEU A 275 -3.31 -2.59 11.36
N LEU A 276 -3.94 -3.76 11.57
CA LEU A 276 -5.18 -4.14 10.92
C LEU A 276 -6.28 -3.12 11.25
N PHE A 277 -6.57 -2.88 12.53
CA PHE A 277 -7.59 -1.90 12.95
C PHE A 277 -7.32 -0.51 12.39
N ARG A 278 -6.06 -0.04 12.43
CA ARG A 278 -5.66 1.22 11.79
C ARG A 278 -5.98 1.26 10.31
N THR A 279 -5.67 0.20 9.58
CA THR A 279 -5.96 0.07 8.15
C THR A 279 -7.46 0.17 7.87
N LEU A 280 -8.28 -0.55 8.65
CA LEU A 280 -9.74 -0.56 8.49
C LEU A 280 -10.36 0.81 8.78
N HIS A 281 -9.99 1.45 9.89
CA HIS A 281 -10.56 2.74 10.33
C HIS A 281 -10.07 3.94 9.53
N GLU A 282 -8.86 3.88 8.95
CA GLU A 282 -8.39 4.91 8.02
C GLU A 282 -8.98 4.74 6.61
N GLY A 283 -9.81 3.71 6.37
CA GLY A 283 -10.48 3.48 5.10
C GLY A 283 -9.50 3.07 4.00
N LEU A 284 -8.53 2.21 4.30
CA LEU A 284 -7.49 1.76 3.38
C LEU A 284 -7.69 0.29 3.01
N THR A 285 -7.27 -0.10 1.80
CA THR A 285 -7.13 -1.51 1.42
C THR A 285 -6.05 -2.17 2.31
N PHE A 286 -6.03 -3.49 2.44
CA PHE A 286 -4.98 -4.18 3.21
C PHE A 286 -3.59 -3.78 2.73
N GLN A 287 -3.39 -3.78 1.41
CA GLN A 287 -2.12 -3.39 0.83
C GLN A 287 -1.81 -1.90 1.01
N GLY A 288 -2.82 -1.02 0.93
CA GLY A 288 -2.67 0.40 1.21
C GLY A 288 -2.21 0.66 2.64
N GLY A 289 -2.87 0.04 3.62
CA GLY A 289 -2.52 0.15 5.03
C GLY A 289 -1.12 -0.36 5.35
N ILE A 290 -0.75 -1.53 4.82
CA ILE A 290 0.61 -2.09 5.00
C ILE A 290 1.65 -1.16 4.36
N LYS A 291 1.38 -0.65 3.14
CA LYS A 291 2.29 0.29 2.45
C LYS A 291 2.54 1.56 3.24
N GLN A 292 1.51 2.09 3.88
CA GLN A 292 1.55 3.34 4.60
C GLN A 292 2.18 3.20 6.00
N HIS A 293 1.90 2.08 6.68
CA HIS A 293 2.16 1.97 8.12
C HIS A 293 3.11 0.84 8.54
N PHE A 294 3.49 -0.06 7.63
CA PHE A 294 4.25 -1.27 7.99
C PHE A 294 5.46 -1.59 7.09
N MET A 295 5.67 -0.80 6.04
CA MET A 295 6.78 -1.03 5.11
C MET A 295 8.15 -0.77 5.74
N ASP A 296 8.22 0.09 6.75
CA ASP A 296 9.47 0.42 7.40
C ASP A 296 9.96 -0.78 8.24
N GLU A 297 9.05 -1.53 8.87
CA GLU A 297 9.31 -2.77 9.58
C GLU A 297 9.81 -3.87 8.63
N ILE A 298 9.15 -4.06 7.49
CA ILE A 298 9.61 -5.00 6.44
C ILE A 298 11.02 -4.63 5.97
N ARG A 299 11.26 -3.35 5.67
CA ARG A 299 12.56 -2.86 5.21
C ARG A 299 13.64 -3.00 6.29
N ALA A 300 13.31 -2.78 7.56
CA ALA A 300 14.24 -2.92 8.67
C ALA A 300 14.73 -4.37 8.79
N VAL A 301 13.82 -5.34 8.77
CA VAL A 301 14.19 -6.76 8.82
C VAL A 301 15.00 -7.17 7.59
N ALA A 302 14.64 -6.66 6.41
CA ALA A 302 15.37 -6.93 5.16
C ALA A 302 16.79 -6.35 5.19
N ALA A 303 16.96 -5.12 5.68
CA ALA A 303 18.27 -4.48 5.82
C ALA A 303 19.17 -5.27 6.79
N SER A 304 18.63 -5.75 7.91
CA SER A 304 19.35 -6.60 8.85
C SER A 304 19.75 -7.95 8.27
N ALA A 305 18.89 -8.57 7.46
CA ALA A 305 19.21 -9.80 6.75
C ALA A 305 20.37 -9.61 5.75
N GLU A 306 20.33 -8.51 4.98
CA GLU A 306 21.42 -8.20 4.04
C GLU A 306 22.72 -7.86 4.78
N LEU A 307 22.66 -7.11 5.88
CA LEU A 307 23.82 -6.86 6.73
C LEU A 307 24.48 -8.16 7.21
N LEU A 308 23.68 -9.10 7.75
CA LEU A 308 24.19 -10.39 8.22
C LEU A 308 24.90 -11.17 7.11
N LYS A 309 24.35 -11.14 5.90
CA LYS A 309 24.95 -11.77 4.72
C LYS A 309 26.28 -11.12 4.34
N LEU A 310 26.36 -9.78 4.34
CA LEU A 310 27.62 -9.07 4.07
C LEU A 310 28.68 -9.33 5.14
N LEU A 311 28.30 -9.36 6.42
CA LEU A 311 29.22 -9.70 7.51
C LEU A 311 29.80 -11.11 7.34
N LYS A 312 28.96 -12.11 7.06
CA LYS A 312 29.39 -13.49 6.81
C LYS A 312 30.34 -13.61 5.61
N GLN A 313 30.13 -12.79 4.56
CA GLN A 313 31.01 -12.75 3.39
C GLN A 313 32.35 -12.06 3.66
N SER A 314 32.31 -10.98 4.44
CA SER A 314 33.49 -10.17 4.80
C SER A 314 34.40 -10.87 5.82
N PHE A 315 33.82 -11.68 6.72
CA PHE A 315 34.51 -12.32 7.84
C PHE A 315 34.22 -13.83 7.90
N PRO A 316 34.70 -14.63 6.91
CA PRO A 316 34.35 -16.04 6.81
C PRO A 316 34.89 -16.91 7.97
N ASP A 317 35.92 -16.44 8.68
CA ASP A 317 36.52 -17.15 9.81
C ASP A 317 35.81 -16.87 11.16
N TYR A 318 34.82 -15.97 11.15
CA TYR A 318 34.01 -15.61 12.32
C TYR A 318 32.68 -16.36 12.30
N VAL A 319 32.12 -16.61 13.49
CA VAL A 319 30.81 -17.26 13.62
C VAL A 319 29.76 -16.21 13.95
N PHE A 320 28.69 -16.18 13.16
CA PHE A 320 27.56 -15.27 13.32
C PHE A 320 26.30 -16.07 13.65
N ASN A 321 25.84 -15.98 14.90
CA ASN A 321 24.64 -16.66 15.37
C ASN A 321 23.50 -15.66 15.59
N ILE A 322 22.26 -16.08 15.31
CA ILE A 322 21.07 -15.33 15.72
C ILE A 322 20.44 -16.03 16.92
N LEU A 323 20.41 -15.33 18.05
CA LEU A 323 19.82 -15.78 19.30
C LEU A 323 18.43 -15.16 19.48
N ASN A 324 17.46 -15.99 19.90
CA ASN A 324 16.07 -15.58 20.13
C ASN A 324 15.44 -14.83 18.93
N GLY A 325 15.84 -15.17 17.71
CA GLY A 325 15.33 -14.56 16.48
C GLY A 325 15.84 -13.15 16.17
N GLN A 326 16.43 -12.41 17.11
CA GLN A 326 16.74 -10.99 16.90
C GLN A 326 18.13 -10.53 17.32
N TYR A 327 18.84 -11.28 18.17
CA TYR A 327 20.15 -10.87 18.66
C TYR A 327 21.27 -11.50 17.86
N LEU A 328 22.11 -10.68 17.24
CA LEU A 328 23.31 -11.11 16.55
C LEU A 328 24.45 -11.29 17.56
N GLN A 329 24.88 -12.53 17.74
CA GLN A 329 26.09 -12.90 18.47
C GLN A 329 27.23 -13.10 17.46
N ILE A 330 28.37 -12.49 17.74
CA ILE A 330 29.59 -12.62 16.93
C ILE A 330 30.66 -13.30 17.77
N LEU A 331 31.17 -14.43 17.29
CA LEU A 331 32.30 -15.13 17.88
C LEU A 331 33.53 -14.98 16.98
N ASP A 332 34.68 -14.76 17.60
CA ASP A 332 35.96 -14.74 16.91
C ASP A 332 36.38 -16.16 16.44
N PRO A 333 37.48 -16.30 15.66
CA PRO A 333 37.95 -17.61 15.21
C PRO A 333 38.36 -18.59 16.34
N SER A 334 38.56 -18.09 17.56
CA SER A 334 38.83 -18.92 18.74
C SER A 334 37.55 -19.39 19.44
N GLY A 335 36.38 -18.90 19.00
CA GLY A 335 35.08 -19.16 19.59
C GLY A 335 34.73 -18.24 20.76
N GLN A 336 35.53 -17.20 21.02
CA GLN A 336 35.24 -16.22 22.06
C GLN A 336 34.20 -15.21 21.56
N GLU A 337 33.20 -14.93 22.39
CA GLU A 337 32.20 -13.88 22.10
C GLU A 337 32.85 -12.50 22.09
N LEU A 338 32.66 -11.79 20.98
CA LEU A 338 33.09 -10.40 20.82
C LEU A 338 31.97 -9.43 21.19
N THR A 339 30.75 -9.70 20.71
CA THR A 339 29.61 -8.82 20.93
C THR A 339 28.27 -9.56 20.79
N LEU A 340 27.24 -8.99 21.42
CA LEU A 340 25.84 -9.39 21.31
C LEU A 340 25.00 -8.12 21.12
N ILE A 341 24.39 -7.98 19.96
CA ILE A 341 23.65 -6.76 19.57
C ILE A 341 22.29 -7.11 19.00
N ASP A 342 21.36 -6.15 19.05
CA ASP A 342 20.10 -6.23 18.32
C ASP A 342 20.37 -6.09 16.82
N ALA A 343 20.06 -7.14 16.05
CA ALA A 343 20.31 -7.18 14.62
C ALA A 343 19.45 -6.18 13.84
N ILE A 344 18.23 -5.89 14.31
CA ILE A 344 17.32 -4.91 13.71
C ILE A 344 17.88 -3.51 13.89
N ARG A 345 18.32 -3.19 15.11
CA ARG A 345 18.94 -1.90 15.39
C ARG A 345 20.22 -1.69 14.58
N ALA A 346 21.08 -2.70 14.49
CA ALA A 346 22.32 -2.59 13.72
C ALA A 346 22.06 -2.42 12.22
N GLY A 347 21.13 -3.19 11.65
CA GLY A 347 20.77 -3.11 10.22
C GLY A 347 20.04 -1.83 9.82
N THR A 348 19.48 -1.10 10.77
CA THR A 348 18.78 0.18 10.53
C THR A 348 19.63 1.42 10.85
N SER A 349 20.71 1.25 11.62
CA SER A 349 21.61 2.35 12.01
C SER A 349 22.67 2.67 10.96
N TYR A 350 22.90 1.76 10.00
CA TYR A 350 23.89 1.89 8.93
C TYR A 350 23.28 1.42 7.61
N ASP A 351 23.55 2.09 6.50
CA ASP A 351 23.23 1.57 5.18
C ASP A 351 24.34 0.60 4.75
N PRO A 352 24.10 -0.73 4.75
CA PRO A 352 25.13 -1.71 4.38
C PRO A 352 25.61 -1.59 2.92
N ARG A 353 24.94 -0.79 2.09
CA ARG A 353 25.30 -0.54 0.70
C ARG A 353 26.29 0.61 0.55
N GLU A 354 26.43 1.47 1.56
CA GLU A 354 27.41 2.53 1.60
C GLU A 354 28.70 2.01 2.26
N LEU A 355 29.80 1.97 1.50
CA LEU A 355 31.02 1.29 1.91
C LEU A 355 31.62 1.86 3.21
N ASP A 356 31.58 3.18 3.37
CA ASP A 356 32.13 3.87 4.54
C ASP A 356 31.31 3.58 5.80
N GLU A 357 29.98 3.52 5.69
CA GLU A 357 29.09 3.16 6.81
C GLU A 357 29.26 1.68 7.18
N PHE A 358 29.37 0.79 6.19
CA PHE A 358 29.63 -0.62 6.43
C PHE A 358 30.98 -0.84 7.13
N HIS A 359 32.04 -0.14 6.73
CA HIS A 359 33.35 -0.22 7.40
C HIS A 359 33.29 0.31 8.84
N ALA A 360 32.63 1.45 9.07
CA ALA A 360 32.46 1.99 10.42
C ALA A 360 31.75 1.00 11.35
N LEU A 361 30.69 0.35 10.86
CA LEU A 361 29.99 -0.71 11.59
C LEU A 361 30.90 -1.92 11.84
N CYS A 362 31.70 -2.34 10.85
CA CYS A 362 32.63 -3.46 11.03
C CYS A 362 33.66 -3.17 12.13
N ASP A 363 34.20 -1.94 12.17
CA ASP A 363 35.15 -1.52 13.19
C ASP A 363 34.52 -1.48 14.59
N GLU A 364 33.22 -1.18 14.70
CA GLU A 364 32.45 -1.24 15.95
C GLU A 364 32.21 -2.69 16.39
N LEU A 365 31.76 -3.55 15.47
CA LEU A 365 31.35 -4.93 15.78
C LEU A 365 32.52 -5.89 15.94
N ILE A 366 33.60 -5.69 15.18
CA ILE A 366 34.77 -6.59 15.12
C ILE A 366 36.06 -5.76 15.16
N PRO A 367 36.39 -5.12 16.29
CA PRO A 367 37.49 -4.16 16.36
C PRO A 367 38.83 -4.75 15.93
N GLY A 368 39.49 -4.09 14.98
CA GLY A 368 40.82 -4.46 14.50
C GLY A 368 40.84 -5.56 13.43
N ALA A 369 39.69 -6.15 13.08
CA ALA A 369 39.58 -7.05 11.95
C ALA A 369 39.43 -6.27 10.65
N LYS A 370 40.08 -6.73 9.57
CA LYS A 370 39.93 -6.12 8.25
C LYS A 370 38.93 -6.94 7.43
N PRO A 371 37.81 -6.35 6.96
CA PRO A 371 36.88 -7.06 6.12
C PRO A 371 37.58 -7.52 4.84
N ARG A 372 37.30 -8.74 4.40
CA ARG A 372 37.70 -9.18 3.06
C ARG A 372 37.05 -8.25 2.04
N ALA A 373 37.80 -7.90 0.99
CA ALA A 373 37.26 -7.08 -0.10
C ALA A 373 36.00 -7.75 -0.68
N LEU A 374 34.86 -7.10 -0.50
CA LEU A 374 33.62 -7.52 -1.14
C LEU A 374 33.70 -7.16 -2.62
N THR A 375 33.52 -8.15 -3.50
CA THR A 375 33.00 -7.85 -4.84
C THR A 375 31.53 -7.52 -4.66
N LEU A 376 31.23 -6.28 -4.25
CA LEU A 376 29.88 -5.75 -4.38
C LEU A 376 29.54 -5.85 -5.86
N GLY A 377 28.76 -6.88 -6.22
CA GLY A 377 28.11 -6.92 -7.52
C GLY A 377 27.43 -5.57 -7.73
N ARG A 378 27.39 -5.09 -8.99
CA ARG A 378 26.80 -3.80 -9.37
C ARG A 378 25.69 -3.39 -8.41
N PRO A 379 25.68 -2.14 -7.91
CA PRO A 379 24.67 -1.70 -6.96
C PRO A 379 23.31 -2.15 -7.47
N LEU A 380 22.50 -2.75 -6.59
CA LEU A 380 21.11 -3.18 -6.82
C LEU A 380 20.20 -1.94 -7.09
N ALA A 381 20.69 -0.95 -7.83
CA ALA A 381 20.07 0.30 -8.21
C ALA A 381 18.90 0.14 -9.20
N GLY A 382 18.44 -1.08 -9.44
CA GLY A 382 17.33 -1.37 -10.37
C GLY A 382 16.05 -1.88 -9.73
N HIS A 383 16.08 -2.40 -8.50
CA HIS A 383 14.92 -3.15 -7.94
C HIS A 383 14.50 -2.75 -6.52
N LEU A 384 15.15 -1.78 -5.88
CA LEU A 384 14.68 -1.23 -4.62
C LEU A 384 14.40 0.26 -4.80
N ALA A 385 13.17 0.65 -4.51
CA ALA A 385 12.76 2.05 -4.50
C ALA A 385 13.74 2.88 -3.65
N PRO A 386 14.10 4.10 -4.07
CA PRO A 386 15.00 4.95 -3.30
C PRO A 386 14.42 5.16 -1.90
N VAL A 387 15.22 4.84 -0.87
CA VAL A 387 14.96 5.28 0.50
C VAL A 387 15.09 6.80 0.47
N ILE A 388 13.96 7.51 0.61
CA ILE A 388 13.98 8.95 0.79
C ILE A 388 14.65 9.19 2.16
N PRO A 389 15.81 9.86 2.23
CA PRO A 389 16.42 10.14 3.53
C PRO A 389 15.49 11.05 4.32
N ARG A 390 14.99 10.56 5.47
CA ARG A 390 14.39 11.43 6.47
C ARG A 390 15.49 12.35 6.99
N LYS A 391 15.41 13.64 6.67
CA LYS A 391 16.12 14.65 7.46
C LYS A 391 15.59 14.56 8.89
N ILE A 392 16.42 14.07 9.80
CA ILE A 392 16.19 14.24 11.23
C ILE A 392 16.40 15.73 11.50
N ALA A 393 15.36 16.39 12.02
CA ALA A 393 15.43 17.75 12.56
C ALA A 393 15.86 17.70 14.03
#